data_AF-A0A358ECF6-F1
#
_entry.id   AF-A0A358ECF6-F1
#
_cell.length_a   1.000
_cell.length_b   1.000
_cell.length_c   1.000
_cell.angle_alpha   90.00
_cell.angle_beta   90.00
_cell.angle_gamma   90.00
#
_symmetry.space_group_name_H-M   'P 1'
#
loop_
_entity.id
_entity.type
_entity.pdbx_description
1 polymer ?
#
loop_
_entity_poly.entity_id
_entity_poly.type
_entity_poly.pdbx_seq_one_letter_code
_entity_poly.pdbx_strand_id
1 'polypeptide(L)'
;MTCPDAQSGAFAGLEPRLYARAMYHRAVVRQTVVMIMVSAWFFPTGAEGQRIQRIPASLIQEVMPGADRFAGPTGDPPVISAFEVLPDGSENLLGYVFLTSDLPPEQYGYSGPIEALIGMRTDGTLTGVRVTDYFESYMQSMGDFLRTPGFQEQFSEKHIGDPFQLWNDIDGISRVSISVRALSRGVRDAARRVANAYALIDGPAAAAAEVVDPVGMSWFDLRQSGIVQRFEVTEPGEGSAGIGLAFVENDRLGNYFLGEQLYARAQRSAERRGGADNLMLYAIDGSRLRLFRQQGWSIEQDGDTIQIDS
;
A
#
# COMPACT_ATOMS: atom_id res chain seq x y z
N MET A 1 -34.35 82.30 -9.70
CA MET A 1 -34.19 82.60 -11.14
C MET A 1 -34.68 81.39 -11.90
N THR A 2 -35.72 81.61 -12.68
CA THR A 2 -36.52 80.66 -13.45
C THR A 2 -35.77 80.09 -14.65
N CYS A 3 -36.15 78.87 -15.08
CA CYS A 3 -35.77 78.28 -16.38
C CYS A 3 -36.08 79.22 -17.54
N PRO A 4 -35.48 78.93 -18.71
CA PRO A 4 -36.34 78.77 -19.87
C PRO A 4 -36.01 77.55 -20.74
N ASP A 5 -37.11 76.98 -21.23
CA ASP A 5 -37.24 76.09 -22.39
C ASP A 5 -36.79 76.73 -23.71
N ALA A 6 -36.37 75.89 -24.67
CA ALA A 6 -36.72 75.97 -26.11
C ALA A 6 -35.92 74.88 -26.85
N GLN A 7 -36.54 73.80 -27.34
CA GLN A 7 -37.26 73.65 -28.62
C GLN A 7 -36.40 73.63 -29.89
N SER A 8 -36.67 72.59 -30.70
CA SER A 8 -36.54 72.49 -32.17
C SER A 8 -35.11 72.43 -32.72
N GLY A 9 -34.77 71.62 -33.71
CA GLY A 9 -35.52 70.78 -34.64
C GLY A 9 -34.59 70.44 -35.83
N ALA A 10 -34.94 69.38 -36.57
CA ALA A 10 -34.32 68.93 -37.83
C ALA A 10 -32.88 68.37 -37.69
N PHE A 11 -32.47 67.26 -38.30
CA PHE A 11 -32.72 66.71 -39.63
C PHE A 11 -32.70 65.17 -39.53
N ALA A 12 -33.73 64.46 -39.98
CA ALA A 12 -33.93 64.01 -41.36
C ALA A 12 -32.90 62.96 -41.82
N GLY A 13 -33.40 61.74 -42.03
CA GLY A 13 -32.88 60.80 -43.02
C GLY A 13 -32.02 59.66 -42.50
N LEU A 14 -32.64 58.49 -42.30
CA LEU A 14 -32.38 57.23 -43.04
C LEU A 14 -32.81 56.01 -42.21
N GLU A 15 -33.98 55.50 -42.62
CA GLU A 15 -34.46 54.12 -42.71
C GLU A 15 -33.98 53.01 -41.74
N PRO A 16 -34.92 52.12 -41.34
CA PRO A 16 -34.74 51.18 -40.23
C PRO A 16 -34.24 49.83 -40.73
N ARG A 17 -33.11 49.33 -40.20
CA ARG A 17 -32.81 47.89 -40.11
C ARG A 17 -31.48 47.66 -39.39
N LEU A 18 -31.58 47.23 -38.13
CA LEU A 18 -30.86 46.07 -37.56
C LEU A 18 -31.01 46.05 -36.02
N TYR A 19 -32.25 45.96 -35.55
CA TYR A 19 -32.57 45.39 -34.24
C TYR A 19 -32.36 43.87 -34.33
N ALA A 20 -31.12 43.37 -34.20
CA ALA A 20 -30.84 41.94 -34.00
C ALA A 20 -29.36 41.67 -33.67
N ARG A 21 -28.76 42.32 -32.67
CA ARG A 21 -27.37 42.00 -32.29
C ARG A 21 -27.02 42.35 -30.85
N ALA A 22 -27.83 41.93 -29.88
CA ALA A 22 -27.48 42.12 -28.47
C ALA A 22 -27.99 41.03 -27.51
N MET A 23 -28.37 39.84 -27.99
CA MET A 23 -28.89 38.79 -27.10
C MET A 23 -28.49 37.35 -27.49
N TYR A 24 -27.33 37.16 -28.13
CA TYR A 24 -26.84 35.80 -28.45
C TYR A 24 -25.38 35.50 -28.08
N HIS A 25 -24.61 36.47 -27.56
CA HIS A 25 -23.19 36.24 -27.23
C HIS A 25 -22.91 35.91 -25.77
N ARG A 26 -23.84 36.15 -24.83
CA ARG A 26 -23.61 35.88 -23.39
C ARG A 26 -24.11 34.52 -22.90
N ALA A 27 -25.04 33.88 -23.63
CA ALA A 27 -25.58 32.57 -23.26
C ALA A 27 -24.70 31.40 -23.78
N VAL A 28 -24.16 31.52 -24.99
CA VAL A 28 -23.34 30.46 -25.61
C VAL A 28 -22.01 30.29 -24.89
N VAL A 29 -21.31 31.38 -24.55
CA VAL A 29 -20.01 31.29 -23.86
C VAL A 29 -20.13 30.71 -22.45
N ARG A 30 -21.26 30.94 -21.76
CA ARG A 30 -21.50 30.42 -20.41
C ARG A 30 -21.90 28.94 -20.41
N GLN A 31 -22.55 28.44 -21.48
CA GLN A 31 -22.85 27.02 -21.63
C GLN A 31 -21.61 26.20 -22.01
N THR A 32 -20.71 26.70 -22.85
CA THR A 32 -19.51 25.95 -23.26
C THR A 32 -18.50 25.78 -22.11
N VAL A 33 -18.34 26.79 -21.25
CA VAL A 33 -17.42 26.72 -20.09
C VAL A 33 -17.92 25.76 -19.01
N VAL A 34 -19.24 25.68 -18.78
CA VAL A 34 -19.84 24.72 -17.83
C VAL A 34 -19.76 23.29 -18.37
N MET A 35 -19.90 23.10 -19.69
CA MET A 35 -19.79 21.76 -20.29
C MET A 35 -18.36 21.21 -20.26
N ILE A 36 -17.35 22.07 -20.45
CA ILE A 36 -15.93 21.70 -20.32
C ILE A 36 -15.53 21.45 -18.85
N MET A 37 -16.09 22.20 -17.90
CA MET A 37 -15.86 21.94 -16.47
C MET A 37 -16.58 20.67 -15.98
N VAL A 38 -17.77 20.32 -16.48
CA VAL A 38 -18.46 19.09 -16.07
C VAL A 38 -17.81 17.84 -16.70
N SER A 39 -17.21 17.94 -17.90
CA SER A 39 -16.42 16.85 -18.47
C SER A 39 -15.08 16.60 -17.77
N ALA A 40 -14.56 17.58 -17.00
CA ALA A 40 -13.32 17.45 -16.26
C ALA A 40 -13.46 16.72 -14.90
N TRP A 41 -14.67 16.29 -14.54
CA TRP A 41 -14.92 15.48 -13.32
C TRP A 41 -15.14 13.99 -13.61
N PHE A 42 -15.06 13.59 -14.88
CA PHE A 42 -14.98 12.20 -15.29
C PHE A 42 -13.59 11.90 -15.85
N PHE A 43 -12.54 12.24 -15.11
CA PHE A 43 -11.32 11.46 -15.25
C PHE A 43 -11.57 10.17 -14.49
N PRO A 44 -11.66 9.00 -15.14
CA PRO A 44 -11.57 7.75 -14.41
C PRO A 44 -10.19 7.75 -13.74
N THR A 45 -10.16 8.00 -12.43
CA THR A 45 -9.07 7.58 -11.54
C THR A 45 -9.11 6.06 -11.50
N GLY A 46 -8.57 5.44 -12.54
CA GLY A 46 -8.73 4.01 -12.79
C GLY A 46 -7.99 3.59 -14.05
N ALA A 47 -6.77 4.08 -14.20
CA ALA A 47 -5.87 3.69 -15.28
C ALA A 47 -4.42 3.64 -14.82
N GLU A 48 -4.15 3.18 -13.59
CA GLU A 48 -2.99 2.30 -13.43
C GLU A 48 -3.40 0.97 -14.07
N GLY A 49 -3.18 0.83 -15.37
CA GLY A 49 -3.41 -0.44 -16.06
C GLY A 49 -2.55 -1.49 -15.38
N GLN A 50 -3.20 -2.40 -14.62
CA GLN A 50 -2.59 -3.45 -13.79
C GLN A 50 -1.31 -3.98 -14.44
N ARG A 51 -0.17 -3.71 -13.82
CA ARG A 51 1.15 -3.92 -14.43
C ARG A 51 1.40 -5.41 -14.67
N ILE A 52 0.85 -6.26 -13.82
CA ILE A 52 0.85 -7.72 -13.97
C ILE A 52 0.35 -8.21 -15.33
N GLN A 53 -0.57 -7.48 -16.00
CA GLN A 53 -1.05 -7.84 -17.34
C GLN A 53 0.02 -7.78 -18.43
N ARG A 54 1.13 -7.07 -18.18
CA ARG A 54 2.24 -6.89 -19.15
C ARG A 54 3.36 -7.91 -18.95
N ILE A 55 3.28 -8.74 -17.93
CA ILE A 55 4.31 -9.72 -17.61
C ILE A 55 4.27 -10.86 -18.64
N PRO A 56 5.40 -11.25 -19.23
CA PRO A 56 5.45 -12.35 -20.19
C PRO A 56 5.10 -13.68 -19.52
N ALA A 57 4.37 -14.53 -20.24
CA ALA A 57 3.96 -15.86 -19.77
C ALA A 57 5.15 -16.74 -19.31
N SER A 58 6.34 -16.54 -19.90
CA SER A 58 7.55 -17.26 -19.47
C SER A 58 7.96 -16.92 -18.03
N LEU A 59 7.90 -15.65 -17.62
CA LEU A 59 8.21 -15.26 -16.24
C LEU A 59 7.15 -15.76 -15.26
N ILE A 60 5.87 -15.79 -15.68
CA ILE A 60 4.78 -16.37 -14.88
C ILE A 60 5.03 -17.86 -14.64
N GLN A 61 5.41 -18.62 -15.69
CA GLN A 61 5.79 -20.02 -15.55
C GLN A 61 7.03 -20.21 -14.66
N GLU A 62 8.04 -19.33 -14.77
CA GLU A 62 9.26 -19.43 -13.95
C GLU A 62 8.99 -19.30 -12.45
N VAL A 63 8.09 -18.40 -12.05
CA VAL A 63 7.74 -18.24 -10.62
C VAL A 63 6.74 -19.28 -10.13
N MET A 64 6.04 -19.96 -11.03
CA MET A 64 5.06 -21.00 -10.70
C MET A 64 5.21 -22.22 -11.63
N PRO A 65 6.34 -22.96 -11.54
CA PRO A 65 6.68 -23.98 -12.53
C PRO A 65 5.77 -25.21 -12.48
N GLY A 66 5.09 -25.47 -11.36
CA GLY A 66 4.19 -26.61 -11.18
C GLY A 66 2.77 -26.41 -11.72
N ALA A 67 2.45 -25.24 -12.28
CA ALA A 67 1.14 -24.99 -12.85
C ALA A 67 1.07 -25.33 -14.34
N ASP A 68 -0.05 -25.93 -14.74
CA ASP A 68 -0.38 -26.29 -16.12
C ASP A 68 -1.20 -25.20 -16.81
N ARG A 69 -1.98 -24.42 -16.03
CA ARG A 69 -2.85 -23.36 -16.54
C ARG A 69 -2.81 -22.12 -15.66
N PHE A 70 -2.86 -20.95 -16.29
CA PHE A 70 -2.99 -19.66 -15.63
C PHE A 70 -4.29 -18.96 -16.05
N ALA A 71 -5.07 -18.50 -15.08
CA ALA A 71 -6.17 -17.57 -15.33
C ALA A 71 -5.66 -16.12 -15.24
N GLY A 72 -6.19 -15.24 -16.09
CA GLY A 72 -5.76 -13.84 -16.14
C GLY A 72 -5.92 -13.10 -14.80
N PRO A 73 -5.31 -11.90 -14.67
CA PRO A 73 -5.37 -11.14 -13.43
C PRO A 73 -6.82 -10.83 -12.99
N THR A 74 -7.15 -11.19 -11.75
CA THR A 74 -8.46 -10.95 -11.14
C THR A 74 -8.35 -10.52 -9.69
N GLY A 75 -9.43 -9.97 -9.14
CA GLY A 75 -9.56 -9.58 -7.74
C GLY A 75 -8.81 -8.32 -7.33
N ASP A 76 -8.77 -8.08 -6.01
CA ASP A 76 -8.10 -6.96 -5.35
C ASP A 76 -7.46 -7.46 -4.03
N PRO A 77 -6.11 -7.54 -3.93
CA PRO A 77 -5.12 -7.13 -4.92
C PRO A 77 -5.15 -8.03 -6.18
N PRO A 78 -4.73 -7.54 -7.36
CA PRO A 78 -4.81 -8.31 -8.60
C PRO A 78 -3.82 -9.48 -8.60
N VAL A 79 -4.33 -10.68 -8.87
CA VAL A 79 -3.54 -11.93 -8.93
C VAL A 79 -3.87 -12.75 -10.17
N ILE A 80 -2.88 -13.47 -10.69
CA ILE A 80 -3.03 -14.54 -11.67
C ILE A 80 -3.20 -15.85 -10.89
N SER A 81 -4.32 -16.53 -11.04
CA SER A 81 -4.53 -17.84 -10.43
C SER A 81 -3.84 -18.93 -11.25
N ALA A 82 -3.09 -19.80 -10.58
CA ALA A 82 -2.33 -20.88 -11.18
C ALA A 82 -2.93 -22.24 -10.79
N PHE A 83 -3.18 -23.09 -11.79
CA PHE A 83 -3.87 -24.36 -11.62
C PHE A 83 -3.01 -25.53 -12.10
N GLU A 84 -3.11 -26.64 -11.37
CA GLU A 84 -2.68 -27.97 -11.80
C GLU A 84 -3.88 -28.69 -12.43
N VAL A 85 -3.66 -29.36 -13.56
CA VAL A 85 -4.69 -30.16 -14.24
C VAL A 85 -4.53 -31.62 -13.80
N LEU A 86 -5.50 -32.12 -13.04
CA LEU A 86 -5.49 -33.49 -12.53
C LEU A 86 -5.78 -34.51 -13.64
N PRO A 87 -5.42 -35.80 -13.46
CA PRO A 87 -5.62 -36.83 -14.49
C PRO A 87 -7.07 -37.04 -14.93
N ASP A 88 -8.05 -36.65 -14.11
CA ASP A 88 -9.47 -36.70 -14.42
C ASP A 88 -9.97 -35.45 -15.19
N GLY A 89 -9.07 -34.51 -15.49
CA GLY A 89 -9.35 -33.25 -16.18
C GLY A 89 -9.89 -32.15 -15.27
N SER A 90 -10.01 -32.38 -13.97
CA SER A 90 -10.36 -31.33 -13.02
C SER A 90 -9.18 -30.40 -12.75
N GLU A 91 -9.47 -29.14 -12.41
CA GLU A 91 -8.46 -28.12 -12.11
C GLU A 91 -8.35 -27.94 -10.60
N ASN A 92 -7.14 -28.10 -10.07
CA ASN A 92 -6.80 -27.81 -8.68
C ASN A 92 -6.08 -26.46 -8.60
N LEU A 93 -6.52 -25.57 -7.71
CA LEU A 93 -5.85 -24.29 -7.49
C LEU A 93 -4.53 -24.53 -6.74
N LEU A 94 -3.40 -24.34 -7.42
CA LEU A 94 -2.08 -24.52 -6.85
C LEU A 94 -1.64 -23.28 -6.06
N GLY A 95 -1.99 -22.09 -6.54
CA GLY A 95 -1.58 -20.84 -5.93
C GLY A 95 -1.83 -19.61 -6.80
N TYR A 96 -1.09 -18.55 -6.49
CA TYR A 96 -1.26 -17.24 -7.09
C TYR A 96 0.09 -16.67 -7.54
N VAL A 97 0.04 -15.89 -8.61
CA VAL A 97 1.15 -15.07 -9.10
C VAL A 97 0.73 -13.60 -9.04
N PHE A 98 1.58 -12.75 -8.47
CA PHE A 98 1.28 -11.33 -8.26
C PHE A 98 2.54 -10.46 -8.34
N LEU A 99 2.35 -9.16 -8.51
CA LEU A 99 3.41 -8.19 -8.71
C LEU A 99 3.42 -7.18 -7.56
N THR A 100 4.58 -6.93 -6.93
CA THR A 100 4.66 -6.04 -5.76
C THR A 100 4.17 -4.61 -6.03
N SER A 101 4.32 -4.10 -7.27
CA SER A 101 3.87 -2.75 -7.64
C SER A 101 2.35 -2.60 -7.75
N ASP A 102 1.62 -3.70 -7.92
CA ASP A 102 0.15 -3.68 -7.87
C ASP A 102 -0.37 -3.80 -6.41
N LEU A 103 0.51 -3.79 -5.40
CA LEU A 103 0.19 -3.89 -3.96
C LEU A 103 0.84 -2.75 -3.15
N PRO A 104 0.38 -1.49 -3.28
CA PRO A 104 1.00 -0.34 -2.62
C PRO A 104 0.85 -0.37 -1.09
N PRO A 105 1.87 0.00 -0.29
CA PRO A 105 3.05 0.75 -0.72
C PRO A 105 4.19 -0.13 -1.26
N GLU A 106 4.82 0.32 -2.34
CA GLU A 106 6.04 -0.29 -2.86
C GLU A 106 7.22 -0.07 -1.91
N GLN A 107 8.08 -1.08 -1.80
CA GLN A 107 9.30 -0.95 -1.00
C GLN A 107 10.39 -0.26 -1.80
N TYR A 108 10.98 0.77 -1.20
CA TYR A 108 12.04 1.56 -1.81
C TYR A 108 13.41 1.01 -1.45
N GLY A 109 14.19 0.71 -2.48
CA GLY A 109 15.64 0.56 -2.38
C GLY A 109 16.32 1.89 -2.12
N TYR A 110 17.60 1.99 -2.46
CA TYR A 110 18.36 3.21 -2.23
C TYR A 110 17.94 4.35 -3.18
N SER A 111 17.60 4.03 -4.43
CA SER A 111 17.32 5.04 -5.47
C SER A 111 15.87 5.05 -5.96
N GLY A 112 15.07 4.02 -5.67
CA GLY A 112 13.71 3.90 -6.18
C GLY A 112 13.02 2.61 -5.73
N PRO A 113 11.76 2.39 -6.17
CA PRO A 113 11.04 1.16 -5.87
C PRO A 113 11.71 -0.06 -6.54
N ILE A 114 11.52 -1.23 -5.93
CA ILE A 114 11.95 -2.52 -6.46
C ILE A 114 10.71 -3.36 -6.73
N GLU A 115 10.45 -3.64 -7.99
CA GLU A 115 9.31 -4.43 -8.46
C GLU A 115 9.71 -5.90 -8.60
N ALA A 116 8.90 -6.80 -8.06
CA ALA A 116 9.10 -8.24 -8.16
C ALA A 116 7.79 -8.98 -8.46
N LEU A 117 7.87 -9.95 -9.37
CA LEU A 117 6.88 -10.97 -9.62
C LEU A 117 7.10 -12.13 -8.65
N ILE A 118 6.03 -12.57 -8.00
CA ILE A 118 6.08 -13.56 -6.93
C ILE A 118 5.06 -14.65 -7.25
N GLY A 119 5.50 -15.91 -7.18
CA GLY A 119 4.62 -17.07 -7.15
C GLY A 119 4.52 -17.60 -5.72
N MET A 120 3.29 -17.90 -5.28
CA MET A 120 3.01 -18.39 -3.94
C MET A 120 1.93 -19.48 -3.99
N ARG A 121 2.19 -20.61 -3.33
CA ARG A 121 1.21 -21.69 -3.13
C ARG A 121 0.09 -21.26 -2.18
N THR A 122 -1.03 -21.97 -2.21
CA THR A 122 -2.17 -21.73 -1.30
C THR A 122 -1.83 -21.95 0.18
N ASP A 123 -0.73 -22.66 0.48
CA ASP A 123 -0.21 -22.85 1.85
C ASP A 123 0.68 -21.70 2.34
N GLY A 124 0.91 -20.66 1.53
CA GLY A 124 1.78 -19.55 1.87
C GLY A 124 3.26 -19.81 1.62
N THR A 125 3.65 -20.90 0.96
CA THR A 125 5.04 -21.08 0.51
C THR A 125 5.30 -20.38 -0.82
N LEU A 126 6.41 -19.64 -0.90
CA LEU A 126 6.87 -19.02 -2.13
C LEU A 126 7.47 -20.07 -3.07
N THR A 127 7.01 -20.10 -4.33
CA THR A 127 7.55 -21.00 -5.37
C THR A 127 8.68 -20.34 -6.14
N GLY A 128 8.60 -19.02 -6.34
CA GLY A 128 9.64 -18.28 -7.02
C GLY A 128 9.46 -16.77 -6.94
N VAL A 129 10.58 -16.06 -7.09
CA VAL A 129 10.63 -14.59 -7.12
C VAL A 129 11.47 -14.16 -8.32
N ARG A 130 11.00 -13.15 -9.06
CA ARG A 130 11.70 -12.51 -10.17
C ARG A 130 11.54 -11.00 -10.10
N VAL A 131 12.64 -10.28 -9.93
CA VAL A 131 12.68 -8.82 -10.01
C VAL A 131 12.37 -8.40 -11.45
N THR A 132 11.29 -7.65 -11.66
CA THR A 132 10.79 -7.26 -12.99
C THR A 132 11.24 -5.87 -13.39
N ASP A 133 11.35 -4.95 -12.43
CA ASP A 133 11.87 -3.60 -12.64
C ASP A 133 12.53 -3.05 -11.39
N TYR A 134 13.66 -2.38 -11.55
CA TYR A 134 14.27 -1.56 -10.50
C TYR A 134 15.37 -0.68 -11.09
N PHE A 135 15.64 0.44 -10.40
CA PHE A 135 16.73 1.34 -10.76
C PHE A 135 17.54 1.71 -9.51
N GLU A 136 18.85 1.50 -9.58
CA GLU A 136 19.77 1.78 -8.47
C GLU A 136 21.05 2.47 -8.95
N SER A 137 21.49 3.48 -8.19
CA SER A 137 22.73 4.22 -8.50
C SER A 137 23.97 3.31 -8.55
N TYR A 138 23.99 2.23 -7.76
CA TYR A 138 25.07 1.26 -7.74
C TYR A 138 25.15 0.38 -9.01
N MET A 139 24.11 0.33 -9.86
CA MET A 139 24.12 -0.49 -11.08
C MET A 139 25.27 -0.13 -12.04
N GLN A 140 25.74 1.13 -12.04
CA GLN A 140 26.88 1.56 -12.85
C GLN A 140 28.19 0.82 -12.49
N SER A 141 28.32 0.37 -11.25
CA SER A 141 29.53 -0.30 -10.74
C SER A 141 29.34 -1.78 -10.45
N MET A 142 28.11 -2.20 -10.13
CA MET A 142 27.77 -3.55 -9.70
C MET A 142 26.94 -4.34 -10.74
N GLY A 143 26.47 -3.69 -11.81
CA GLY A 143 25.57 -4.30 -12.79
C GLY A 143 24.16 -4.57 -12.25
N ASP A 144 23.47 -5.55 -12.83
CA ASP A 144 22.14 -6.00 -12.44
C ASP A 144 22.22 -6.94 -11.21
N PHE A 145 22.64 -6.38 -10.08
CA PHE A 145 23.00 -7.16 -8.90
C PHE A 145 21.83 -7.94 -8.28
N LEU A 146 20.58 -7.45 -8.37
CA LEU A 146 19.41 -8.16 -7.84
C LEU A 146 18.92 -9.29 -8.77
N ARG A 147 19.34 -9.32 -10.03
CA ARG A 147 19.05 -10.43 -10.96
C ARG A 147 20.27 -11.33 -11.22
N THR A 148 21.27 -11.27 -10.35
CA THR A 148 22.39 -12.21 -10.41
C THR A 148 21.89 -13.65 -10.19
N PRO A 149 22.37 -14.64 -10.96
CA PRO A 149 21.97 -16.03 -10.76
C PRO A 149 22.17 -16.51 -9.32
N GLY A 150 21.17 -17.18 -8.77
CA GLY A 150 21.18 -17.73 -7.42
C GLY A 150 20.65 -16.78 -6.35
N PHE A 151 20.66 -15.46 -6.60
CA PHE A 151 20.23 -14.49 -5.60
C PHE A 151 18.70 -14.47 -5.43
N GLN A 152 17.91 -14.58 -6.50
CA GLN A 152 16.45 -14.55 -6.39
C GLN A 152 15.89 -15.91 -5.97
N GLU A 153 16.61 -16.97 -6.31
CA GLU A 153 16.29 -18.37 -6.00
C GLU A 153 16.28 -18.63 -4.49
N GLN A 154 16.96 -17.82 -3.69
CA GLN A 154 16.96 -17.96 -2.24
C GLN A 154 15.56 -17.77 -1.62
N PHE A 155 14.62 -17.11 -2.31
CA PHE A 155 13.25 -16.94 -1.82
C PHE A 155 12.37 -18.18 -2.02
N SER A 156 12.77 -19.10 -2.91
CA SER A 156 12.01 -20.31 -3.19
C SER A 156 11.94 -21.23 -1.97
N GLU A 157 10.79 -21.87 -1.80
CA GLU A 157 10.43 -22.76 -0.67
C GLU A 157 10.41 -22.09 0.71
N LYS A 158 10.58 -20.77 0.80
CA LYS A 158 10.38 -20.03 2.05
C LYS A 158 8.90 -19.80 2.31
N HIS A 159 8.51 -19.80 3.58
CA HIS A 159 7.13 -19.57 3.98
C HIS A 159 6.91 -18.08 4.29
N ILE A 160 5.73 -17.54 3.98
CA ILE A 160 5.39 -16.13 4.26
C ILE A 160 5.40 -15.77 5.76
N GLY A 161 5.33 -16.77 6.64
CA GLY A 161 5.49 -16.61 8.08
C GLY A 161 6.92 -16.25 8.50
N ASP A 162 7.91 -16.58 7.66
CA ASP A 162 9.31 -16.32 7.95
C ASP A 162 9.62 -14.81 7.89
N PRO A 163 10.66 -14.35 8.60
CA PRO A 163 10.92 -12.91 8.70
C PRO A 163 11.72 -12.34 7.52
N PHE A 164 12.40 -13.16 6.71
CA PHE A 164 13.19 -12.76 5.53
C PHE A 164 14.31 -11.74 5.87
N GLN A 165 14.97 -11.97 7.00
CA GLN A 165 16.00 -11.09 7.52
C GLN A 165 17.29 -11.21 6.73
N LEU A 166 17.83 -10.04 6.39
CA LEU A 166 19.16 -9.96 5.78
C LEU A 166 20.22 -10.55 6.72
N TRP A 167 21.07 -11.41 6.17
CA TRP A 167 22.16 -12.14 6.86
C TRP A 167 21.73 -13.23 7.84
N ASN A 168 20.43 -13.42 8.04
CA ASN A 168 19.88 -14.54 8.81
C ASN A 168 19.16 -15.50 7.87
N ASP A 169 18.18 -15.01 7.12
CA ASP A 169 17.35 -15.82 6.22
C ASP A 169 17.66 -15.57 4.74
N ILE A 170 18.16 -14.37 4.43
CA ILE A 170 18.45 -13.87 3.08
C ILE A 170 19.91 -13.45 3.02
N ASP A 171 20.67 -14.03 2.09
CA ASP A 171 22.03 -13.62 1.79
C ASP A 171 22.06 -12.19 1.25
N GLY A 172 22.90 -11.36 1.85
CA GLY A 172 23.09 -10.00 1.40
C GLY A 172 24.16 -9.86 0.33
N ILE A 173 24.07 -8.74 -0.40
CA ILE A 173 25.09 -8.31 -1.34
C ILE A 173 25.85 -7.16 -0.69
N SER A 174 27.18 -7.27 -0.66
CA SER A 174 28.06 -6.25 -0.09
C SER A 174 27.77 -4.87 -0.73
N ARG A 175 27.67 -3.84 0.12
CA ARG A 175 27.43 -2.41 -0.23
C ARG A 175 26.02 -2.04 -0.71
N VAL A 176 25.12 -2.99 -0.96
CA VAL A 176 23.74 -2.72 -1.43
C VAL A 176 22.68 -3.29 -0.49
N SER A 177 22.98 -3.32 0.81
CA SER A 177 22.10 -3.89 1.84
C SER A 177 20.73 -3.21 1.95
N ILE A 178 20.63 -1.93 1.59
CA ILE A 178 19.33 -1.21 1.54
C ILE A 178 18.43 -1.82 0.47
N SER A 179 18.95 -2.00 -0.75
CA SER A 179 18.20 -2.59 -1.87
C SER A 179 17.80 -4.04 -1.59
N VAL A 180 18.70 -4.84 -0.99
CA VAL A 180 18.36 -6.22 -0.62
C VAL A 180 17.25 -6.25 0.44
N ARG A 181 17.33 -5.42 1.49
CA ARG A 181 16.27 -5.33 2.51
C ARG A 181 14.94 -4.90 1.90
N ALA A 182 14.97 -3.94 0.98
CA ALA A 182 13.77 -3.45 0.32
C ALA A 182 13.10 -4.55 -0.51
N LEU A 183 13.87 -5.32 -1.30
CA LEU A 183 13.34 -6.48 -2.00
C LEU A 183 12.75 -7.51 -1.03
N SER A 184 13.49 -7.90 0.02
CA SER A 184 13.02 -8.91 0.97
C SER A 184 11.72 -8.50 1.67
N ARG A 185 11.62 -7.25 2.13
CA ARG A 185 10.38 -6.71 2.70
C ARG A 185 9.27 -6.69 1.66
N GLY A 186 9.56 -6.27 0.42
CA GLY A 186 8.58 -6.15 -0.64
C GLY A 186 7.94 -7.49 -0.98
N VAL A 187 8.77 -8.53 -1.07
CA VAL A 187 8.31 -9.91 -1.29
C VAL A 187 7.42 -10.38 -0.14
N ARG A 188 7.89 -10.23 1.11
CA ARG A 188 7.17 -10.69 2.31
C ARG A 188 5.82 -9.99 2.47
N ASP A 189 5.82 -8.67 2.42
CA ASP A 189 4.65 -7.85 2.75
C ASP A 189 3.57 -8.02 1.65
N ALA A 190 3.97 -8.05 0.37
CA ALA A 190 3.05 -8.32 -0.73
C ALA A 190 2.44 -9.73 -0.63
N ALA A 191 3.25 -10.75 -0.33
CA ALA A 191 2.78 -12.12 -0.23
C ALA A 191 1.78 -12.30 0.92
N ARG A 192 2.05 -11.71 2.09
CA ARG A 192 1.10 -11.69 3.23
C ARG A 192 -0.19 -10.98 2.90
N ARG A 193 -0.12 -9.87 2.15
CA ARG A 193 -1.32 -9.14 1.75
C ARG A 193 -2.21 -9.95 0.82
N VAL A 194 -1.62 -10.64 -0.16
CA VAL A 194 -2.36 -11.61 -1.00
C VAL A 194 -2.93 -12.73 -0.15
N ALA A 195 -2.12 -13.32 0.73
CA ALA A 195 -2.59 -14.42 1.58
C ALA A 195 -3.77 -14.03 2.47
N ASN A 196 -3.76 -12.81 3.03
CA ASN A 196 -4.88 -12.28 3.82
C ASN A 196 -6.11 -12.00 2.95
N ALA A 197 -5.95 -11.35 1.79
CA ALA A 197 -7.06 -10.97 0.92
C ALA A 197 -7.80 -12.18 0.32
N TYR A 198 -7.07 -13.27 0.07
CA TYR A 198 -7.60 -14.51 -0.49
C TYR A 198 -7.81 -15.60 0.57
N ALA A 199 -7.76 -15.24 1.86
CA ALA A 199 -8.00 -16.11 3.01
C ALA A 199 -7.20 -17.42 2.98
N LEU A 200 -5.92 -17.33 2.60
CA LEU A 200 -4.99 -18.46 2.50
C LEU A 200 -4.35 -18.83 3.85
N ILE A 201 -4.60 -18.03 4.89
CA ILE A 201 -4.10 -18.25 6.25
C ILE A 201 -5.30 -18.29 7.19
N ASP A 202 -5.36 -19.30 8.05
CA ASP A 202 -6.26 -19.35 9.22
C ASP A 202 -5.73 -18.40 10.32
N GLY A 203 -5.70 -17.10 10.04
CA GLY A 203 -5.54 -16.03 11.02
C GLY A 203 -6.86 -15.28 11.17
N PRO A 204 -7.09 -14.46 12.24
CA PRO A 204 -8.29 -13.67 12.33
C PRO A 204 -8.40 -12.84 11.06
N ALA A 205 -9.40 -13.16 10.25
CA ALA A 205 -9.64 -12.53 8.97
C ALA A 205 -9.53 -11.03 9.18
N ALA A 206 -8.45 -10.44 8.67
CA ALA A 206 -8.47 -9.05 8.29
C ALA A 206 -9.48 -9.01 7.15
N ALA A 207 -10.77 -8.95 7.52
CA ALA A 207 -11.85 -8.59 6.64
C ALA A 207 -11.31 -7.48 5.78
N ALA A 208 -11.42 -7.62 4.45
CA ALA A 208 -11.01 -6.62 3.47
C ALA A 208 -11.56 -5.26 3.91
N ALA A 209 -10.78 -4.59 4.77
CA ALA A 209 -11.04 -3.27 5.22
C ALA A 209 -10.68 -2.46 3.99
N GLU A 210 -11.67 -1.73 3.50
CA GLU A 210 -11.45 -0.61 2.59
C GLU A 210 -10.09 0.01 2.93
N VAL A 211 -9.20 0.13 1.94
CA VAL A 211 -7.84 0.67 2.13
C VAL A 211 -7.99 2.13 2.51
N VAL A 212 -8.24 2.34 3.80
CA VAL A 212 -8.46 3.62 4.42
C VAL A 212 -7.07 4.15 4.69
N ASP A 213 -6.66 5.20 3.98
CA ASP A 213 -5.36 5.82 4.24
C ASP A 213 -5.35 6.39 5.68
N PRO A 214 -4.59 5.81 6.62
CA PRO A 214 -4.57 6.27 8.00
C PRO A 214 -3.93 7.66 8.14
N VAL A 215 -3.19 8.11 7.13
CA VAL A 215 -2.42 9.36 7.20
C VAL A 215 -3.37 10.56 7.18
N GLY A 216 -3.35 11.33 8.27
CA GLY A 216 -4.19 12.52 8.44
C GLY A 216 -5.48 12.29 9.24
N MET A 217 -5.76 11.05 9.63
CA MET A 217 -6.89 10.72 10.50
C MET A 217 -6.70 11.22 11.93
N SER A 218 -7.77 11.48 12.68
CA SER A 218 -7.60 11.70 14.12
C SER A 218 -7.34 10.37 14.84
N TRP A 219 -6.74 10.43 16.03
CA TRP A 219 -6.62 9.25 16.91
C TRP A 219 -7.96 8.59 17.23
N PHE A 220 -9.05 9.36 17.22
CA PHE A 220 -10.40 8.83 17.37
C PHE A 220 -10.82 8.02 16.14
N ASP A 221 -10.62 8.56 14.94
CA ASP A 221 -11.00 7.92 13.67
C ASP A 221 -10.21 6.63 13.45
N LEU A 222 -8.91 6.64 13.77
CA LEU A 222 -8.04 5.46 13.70
C LEU A 222 -8.52 4.31 14.60
N ARG A 223 -9.11 4.62 15.75
CA ARG A 223 -9.71 3.60 16.62
C ARG A 223 -11.05 3.10 16.07
N GLN A 224 -11.84 4.00 15.49
CA GLN A 224 -13.14 3.64 14.93
C GLN A 224 -13.00 2.78 13.66
N SER A 225 -11.93 2.99 12.87
CA SER A 225 -11.62 2.19 11.69
C SER A 225 -10.98 0.83 11.99
N GLY A 226 -10.60 0.58 13.25
CA GLY A 226 -9.93 -0.66 13.66
C GLY A 226 -8.43 -0.71 13.38
N ILE A 227 -7.85 0.35 12.78
CA ILE A 227 -6.40 0.48 12.54
C ILE A 227 -5.64 0.53 13.88
N VAL A 228 -6.23 1.21 14.87
CA VAL A 228 -5.78 1.14 16.26
C VAL A 228 -6.77 0.29 17.04
N GLN A 229 -6.33 -0.90 17.45
CA GLN A 229 -7.13 -1.74 18.34
C GLN A 229 -6.98 -1.25 19.77
N ARG A 230 -8.08 -1.01 20.48
CA ARG A 230 -8.04 -0.60 21.89
C ARG A 230 -8.73 -1.62 22.77
N PHE A 231 -8.07 -2.01 23.85
CA PHE A 231 -8.68 -2.76 24.94
C PHE A 231 -8.52 -2.02 26.26
N GLU A 232 -9.43 -2.27 27.19
CA GLU A 232 -9.36 -1.73 28.54
C GLU A 232 -8.88 -2.78 29.52
N VAL A 233 -7.86 -2.43 30.26
CA VAL A 233 -7.43 -3.18 31.44
C VAL A 233 -8.11 -2.53 32.64
N THR A 234 -8.91 -3.30 33.37
CA THR A 234 -9.66 -2.81 34.54
C THR A 234 -9.19 -3.55 35.78
N GLU A 235 -8.88 -2.81 36.84
CA GLU A 235 -8.47 -3.37 38.12
C GLU A 235 -9.53 -3.04 39.20
N PRO A 236 -10.11 -4.06 39.87
CA PRO A 236 -11.20 -3.87 40.82
C PRO A 236 -10.84 -2.93 41.98
N GLY A 237 -11.71 -1.94 42.24
CA GLY A 237 -11.47 -0.92 43.28
C GLY A 237 -10.41 0.12 42.89
N GLU A 238 -9.82 -0.05 41.72
CA GLU A 238 -8.66 0.70 41.31
C GLU A 238 -8.99 1.61 40.10
N GLY A 239 -9.52 1.09 39.00
CA GLY A 239 -9.94 1.90 37.83
C GLY A 239 -9.52 1.25 36.51
N SER A 240 -9.42 2.03 35.42
CA SER A 240 -9.08 1.49 34.09
C SER A 240 -7.91 2.20 33.40
N ALA A 241 -7.21 1.45 32.57
CA ALA A 241 -6.23 1.94 31.61
C ALA A 241 -6.61 1.44 30.21
N GLY A 242 -6.68 2.35 29.23
CA GLY A 242 -6.86 2.00 27.84
C GLY A 242 -5.51 1.76 27.17
N ILE A 243 -5.40 0.65 26.45
CA ILE A 243 -4.21 0.31 25.68
C ILE A 243 -4.60 0.26 24.22
N GLY A 244 -4.09 1.19 23.43
CA GLY A 244 -4.20 1.22 21.99
C GLY A 244 -2.97 0.56 21.36
N LEU A 245 -3.18 -0.37 20.44
CA LEU A 245 -2.15 -1.05 19.68
C LEU A 245 -2.33 -0.74 18.20
N ALA A 246 -1.23 -0.40 17.52
CA ALA A 246 -1.21 -0.15 16.08
C ALA A 246 -0.01 -0.84 15.45
N PHE A 247 -0.25 -1.62 14.40
CA PHE A 247 0.84 -2.17 13.60
C PHE A 247 1.41 -1.10 12.68
N VAL A 248 2.72 -0.89 12.73
CA VAL A 248 3.43 0.08 11.89
C VAL A 248 3.84 -0.64 10.60
N GLU A 249 2.92 -0.66 9.65
CA GLU A 249 3.06 -1.43 8.41
C GLU A 249 4.14 -0.89 7.46
N ASN A 250 4.39 0.42 7.49
CA ASN A 250 5.34 1.06 6.59
C ASN A 250 5.96 2.32 7.19
N ASP A 251 7.03 2.80 6.56
CA ASP A 251 7.79 3.97 7.02
C ASP A 251 6.93 5.25 7.01
N ARG A 252 5.95 5.37 6.10
CA ARG A 252 5.03 6.53 6.03
C ARG A 252 4.14 6.59 7.28
N LEU A 253 3.55 5.47 7.67
CA LEU A 253 2.71 5.35 8.86
C LEU A 253 3.53 5.49 10.15
N GLY A 254 4.73 4.93 10.18
CA GLY A 254 5.67 5.09 11.30
C GLY A 254 6.06 6.55 11.52
N ASN A 255 6.40 7.26 10.46
CA ASN A 255 6.68 8.69 10.49
C ASN A 255 5.46 9.52 10.89
N TYR A 256 4.26 9.12 10.46
CA TYR A 256 3.03 9.77 10.85
C TYR A 256 2.75 9.63 12.36
N PHE A 257 2.92 8.43 12.93
CA PHE A 257 2.66 8.19 14.35
C PHE A 257 3.72 8.77 15.29
N LEU A 258 5.01 8.62 14.94
CA LEU A 258 6.11 8.92 15.84
C LEU A 258 6.89 10.18 15.44
N GLY A 259 6.76 10.64 14.20
CA GLY A 259 7.65 11.61 13.60
C GLY A 259 8.98 10.96 13.15
N GLU A 260 9.61 11.57 12.14
CA GLU A 260 10.80 11.00 11.47
C GLU A 260 11.94 10.63 12.43
N GLN A 261 12.25 11.49 13.40
CA GLN A 261 13.38 11.27 14.30
C GLN A 261 13.16 10.10 15.27
N LEU A 262 11.96 10.01 15.86
CA LEU A 262 11.64 8.94 16.81
C LEU A 262 11.44 7.63 16.08
N TYR A 263 10.79 7.64 14.92
CA TYR A 263 10.63 6.44 14.10
C TYR A 263 12.00 5.87 13.67
N ALA A 264 12.89 6.70 13.10
CA ALA A 264 14.23 6.26 12.71
C ALA A 264 15.08 5.78 13.90
N ARG A 265 14.81 6.27 15.13
CA ARG A 265 15.45 5.75 16.35
C ARG A 265 14.86 4.40 16.75
N ALA A 266 13.54 4.26 16.72
CA ALA A 266 12.83 3.03 17.04
C ALA A 266 13.25 1.90 16.09
N GLN A 267 13.27 2.18 14.78
CA GLN A 267 13.72 1.26 13.75
C GLN A 267 15.15 0.79 13.99
N ARG A 268 16.11 1.70 14.15
CA ARG A 268 17.50 1.33 14.49
C ARG A 268 17.64 0.53 15.79
N SER A 269 16.81 0.83 16.79
CA SER A 269 16.80 0.08 18.05
C SER A 269 16.26 -1.34 17.88
N ALA A 270 15.21 -1.49 17.08
CA ALA A 270 14.64 -2.77 16.71
C ALA A 270 15.59 -3.57 15.81
N GLU A 271 16.27 -2.93 14.86
CA GLU A 271 17.27 -3.54 13.97
C GLU A 271 18.42 -4.17 14.78
N ARG A 272 18.93 -3.44 15.79
CA ARG A 272 19.97 -3.97 16.67
C ARG A 272 19.55 -5.20 17.48
N ARG A 273 18.24 -5.36 17.68
CA ARG A 273 17.64 -6.51 18.37
C ARG A 273 17.18 -7.61 17.39
N GLY A 274 17.43 -7.45 16.09
CA GLY A 274 17.00 -8.39 15.06
C GLY A 274 15.50 -8.36 14.76
N GLY A 275 14.81 -7.24 15.04
CA GLY A 275 13.34 -7.18 15.03
C GLY A 275 12.72 -5.90 14.46
N ALA A 276 13.34 -5.24 13.47
CA ALA A 276 12.76 -4.05 12.82
C ALA A 276 11.68 -4.35 11.78
N ASP A 277 11.42 -5.63 11.53
CA ASP A 277 10.52 -6.12 10.50
C ASP A 277 9.04 -5.87 10.81
N ASN A 278 8.70 -5.80 12.10
CA ASN A 278 7.33 -5.68 12.60
C ASN A 278 7.36 -4.73 13.80
N LEU A 279 7.13 -3.44 13.56
CA LEU A 279 7.04 -2.46 14.63
C LEU A 279 5.58 -2.36 15.09
N MET A 280 5.35 -2.51 16.39
CA MET A 280 4.06 -2.26 17.00
C MET A 280 4.15 -1.03 17.88
N LEU A 281 3.28 -0.06 17.62
CA LEU A 281 3.08 1.07 18.50
C LEU A 281 2.07 0.68 19.57
N TYR A 282 2.39 0.94 20.82
CA TYR A 282 1.40 0.93 21.89
C TYR A 282 1.28 2.35 22.48
N ALA A 283 0.05 2.76 22.73
CA ALA A 283 -0.29 4.02 23.39
C ALA A 283 -1.19 3.73 24.57
N ILE A 284 -1.03 4.49 25.64
CA ILE A 284 -1.83 4.31 26.86
C ILE A 284 -2.65 5.57 27.08
N ASP A 285 -3.90 5.40 27.49
CA ASP A 285 -4.79 6.48 27.91
C ASP A 285 -5.57 6.10 29.17
N GLY A 286 -6.29 7.09 29.73
CA GLY A 286 -7.18 6.88 30.87
C GLY A 286 -6.75 7.58 32.16
N SER A 287 -7.60 7.44 33.17
CA SER A 287 -7.48 8.16 34.46
C SER A 287 -6.29 7.72 35.31
N ARG A 288 -5.60 6.65 34.91
CA ARG A 288 -4.50 6.01 35.65
C ARG A 288 -3.14 5.99 34.96
N LEU A 289 -2.91 6.82 33.94
CA LEU A 289 -1.61 6.94 33.26
C LEU A 289 -0.39 7.01 34.21
N ARG A 290 -0.52 7.68 35.35
CA ARG A 290 0.54 7.82 36.38
C ARG A 290 0.93 6.53 37.11
N LEU A 291 0.08 5.51 37.08
CA LEU A 291 0.31 4.21 37.75
C LEU A 291 0.81 3.15 36.77
N PHE A 292 0.80 3.46 35.47
CA PHE A 292 1.29 2.55 34.45
C PHE A 292 2.80 2.35 34.59
N ARG A 293 3.25 1.09 34.70
CA ARG A 293 4.66 0.72 34.60
C ARG A 293 4.94 0.20 33.19
N GLN A 294 5.89 0.82 32.49
CA GLN A 294 6.33 0.36 31.17
C GLN A 294 7.09 -0.96 31.18
N GLN A 295 7.63 -1.38 32.33
CA GLN A 295 8.48 -2.58 32.44
C GLN A 295 7.65 -3.81 32.82
N GLY A 296 8.05 -4.98 32.33
CA GLY A 296 7.49 -6.28 32.74
C GLY A 296 6.24 -6.73 31.96
N TRP A 297 6.07 -6.23 30.74
CA TRP A 297 5.00 -6.69 29.85
C TRP A 297 5.50 -7.83 28.99
N SER A 298 4.64 -8.81 28.74
CA SER A 298 4.89 -9.86 27.77
C SER A 298 3.72 -10.05 26.84
N ILE A 299 4.01 -10.48 25.63
CA ILE A 299 3.02 -10.92 24.64
C ILE A 299 2.95 -12.44 24.74
N GLU A 300 1.75 -12.98 24.90
CA GLU A 300 1.52 -14.41 24.78
C GLU A 300 0.93 -14.69 23.40
N GLN A 301 1.62 -15.49 22.59
CA GLN A 301 1.18 -15.88 21.25
C GLN A 301 1.46 -17.37 21.05
N ASP A 302 0.42 -18.13 20.69
CA ASP A 302 0.51 -19.57 20.42
C ASP A 302 1.16 -20.40 21.56
N GLY A 303 1.03 -19.92 22.81
CA GLY A 303 1.62 -20.54 24.01
C GLY A 303 3.04 -20.07 24.35
N ASP A 304 3.65 -19.24 23.50
CA ASP A 304 4.95 -18.61 23.77
C ASP A 304 4.79 -17.27 24.46
N THR A 305 5.58 -17.03 25.51
CA THR A 305 5.62 -15.75 26.23
C THR A 305 6.85 -14.93 25.82
N ILE A 306 6.63 -13.87 25.06
CA ILE A 306 7.68 -12.95 24.60
C ILE A 306 7.72 -11.74 25.55
N GLN A 307 8.81 -11.60 26.32
CA GLN A 307 9.02 -10.43 27.17
C GLN A 307 9.32 -9.20 26.31
N ILE A 308 8.66 -8.08 26.59
CA ILE A 308 8.94 -6.79 25.97
C ILE A 308 10.00 -6.09 26.82
N ASP A 309 11.25 -6.15 26.36
CA ASP A 309 12.34 -5.39 26.98
C ASP A 309 12.13 -3.89 26.73
N SER A 310 11.91 -3.15 27.83
CA SER A 310 11.77 -1.69 27.89
C SER A 310 13.09 -0.94 27.80
#